data_AF-A0A645BKN5-F1
#
_entry.id   AF-A0A645BKN5-F1
#
_cell.length_a   1.000
_cell.length_b   1.000
_cell.length_c   1.000
_cell.angle_alpha   90.00
_cell.angle_beta   90.00
_cell.angle_gamma   90.00
#
_symmetry.space_group_name_H-M   'P 1'
#
loop_
_entity.id
_entity.type
_entity.pdbx_description
1 polymer ?
#
loop_
_entity_poly.entity_id
_entity_poly.type
_entity_poly.pdbx_seq_one_letter_code
_entity_poly.pdbx_strand_id
1 'polypeptide(L)' 'MLIDVVVASTLMSMGMIMLPPSMISTPFKLLLFIVLNGWELLFSTLVQGFH' A
#
# COMPACT_ATOMS: atom_id res chain seq x y z
N MET A 1 3.64 -4.68 -0.44
CA MET A 1 4.17 -5.57 -1.50
C MET A 1 3.50 -5.30 -2.85
N LEU A 2 2.23 -5.65 -3.08
CA LEU A 2 1.58 -5.40 -4.39
C LEU A 2 1.59 -3.93 -4.80
N ILE A 3 1.21 -3.03 -3.89
CA ILE A 3 1.21 -1.57 -4.14
C ILE A 3 2.65 -1.05 -4.38
N ASP A 4 3.66 -1.62 -3.70
CA ASP A 4 5.05 -1.22 -3.90
C ASP A 4 5.57 -1.59 -5.28
N VAL A 5 5.22 -2.80 -5.75
CA VAL A 5 5.62 -3.30 -7.08
C VAL A 5 4.95 -2.52 -8.20
N VAL A 6 3.67 -2.17 -8.04
CA VAL A 6 2.93 -1.35 -9.02
C VAL A 6 3.49 0.06 -9.11
N VAL A 7 3.76 0.71 -7.97
CA VAL A 7 4.33 2.07 -7.95
C VAL A 7 5.77 2.06 -8.49
N ALA A 8 6.57 1.04 -8.15
CA ALA A 8 7.93 0.90 -8.66
C ALA A 8 7.96 0.68 -10.18
N SER A 9 7.08 -0.15 -10.75
CA SER A 9 7.02 -0.39 -12.19
C SER A 9 6.55 0.85 -12.97
N THR A 10 5.60 1.62 -12.42
CA THR A 10 5.20 2.91 -13.02
C THR A 10 6.32 3.95 -12.98
N LEU A 11 7.07 4.03 -11.87
CA LEU A 11 8.18 4.98 -11.74
C LEU A 11 9.34 4.61 -12.68
N MET A 12 9.63 3.31 -12.78
CA MET A 12 10.63 2.75 -13.69
C MET A 12 10.24 3.00 -15.15
N SER A 13 8.95 2.89 -15.49
CA SER A 13 8.43 3.23 -16.83
C SER A 13 8.51 4.73 -17.13
N MET A 14 8.53 5.61 -16.13
CA MET A 14 8.71 7.06 -16.30
C MET A 14 10.19 7.49 -16.35
N GLY A 15 11.14 6.55 -16.27
CA GLY A 15 12.59 6.83 -16.32
C GLY A 15 13.14 7.49 -15.05
N MET A 16 12.33 7.64 -13.99
CA MET A 16 12.72 8.31 -12.74
C MET A 16 13.30 7.29 -11.74
N ILE A 17 14.56 6.90 -11.93
CA ILE A 17 15.25 5.94 -11.04
C ILE A 17 15.72 6.61 -9.74
N MET A 18 15.93 7.93 -9.74
CA MET A 18 16.53 8.66 -8.61
C MET A 18 15.55 9.09 -7.52
N LEU A 19 14.25 9.09 -7.78
CA LEU A 19 13.26 9.36 -6.73
C LEU A 19 12.91 8.02 -6.08
N PRO A 20 13.10 7.86 -4.75
CA PRO A 20 12.79 6.60 -4.10
C PRO A 20 11.28 6.30 -4.22
N PRO A 21 10.89 5.22 -4.92
CA PRO A 21 9.47 4.90 -5.19
C PRO A 21 8.67 4.67 -3.89
N SER A 22 9.36 4.40 -2.78
CA SER A 22 8.78 4.25 -1.45
C SER A 22 8.12 5.52 -0.91
N MET A 23 8.61 6.71 -1.25
CA MET A 23 7.96 7.96 -0.80
C MET A 23 6.63 8.23 -1.51
N ILE A 24 6.45 7.66 -2.71
CA ILE A 24 5.19 7.77 -3.47
C ILE A 24 4.24 6.63 -3.06
N SER A 25 4.77 5.45 -2.73
CA SER A 25 3.94 4.30 -2.34
C SER A 25 3.33 4.44 -0.94
N THR A 26 3.96 5.17 -0.01
CA THR A 26 3.44 5.36 1.36
C THR A 26 2.10 6.11 1.44
N PRO A 27 1.92 7.30 0.85
CA PRO A 27 0.61 7.97 0.88
C PRO A 27 -0.44 7.18 0.09
N PHE A 28 -0.06 6.55 -1.02
CA PHE A 28 -0.98 5.73 -1.83
C PHE A 28 -1.51 4.51 -1.07
N LYS A 29 -0.64 3.80 -0.33
CA LYS A 29 -1.08 2.70 0.54
C LYS A 29 -2.06 3.14 1.60
N LEU A 30 -1.81 4.28 2.25
CA LEU A 30 -2.70 4.79 3.31
C LEU A 30 -4.07 5.17 2.76
N LEU A 31 -4.12 5.80 1.58
CA LEU A 31 -5.39 6.11 0.91
C LEU A 31 -6.17 4.84 0.55
N LEU A 32 -5.51 3.85 -0.05
CA LEU A 32 -6.13 2.55 -0.37
C LEU A 32 -6.63 1.84 0.89
N PHE A 33 -5.85 1.91 1.97
CA PHE A 33 -6.21 1.31 3.26
C PHE A 33 -7.47 1.95 3.87
N ILE A 34 -7.61 3.28 3.78
CA ILE A 34 -8.80 4.00 4.25
C ILE A 34 -10.01 3.70 3.35
N VAL A 35 -9.84 3.73 2.02
CA VAL A 35 -10.93 3.50 1.04
C VAL A 35 -11.52 2.09 1.17
N LEU A 36 -10.69 1.09 1.47
CA LEU A 36 -11.12 -0.30 1.62
C LEU A 36 -11.63 -0.63 3.04
N ASN A 37 -11.85 0.35 3.92
CA ASN A 37 -12.16 0.13 5.33
C ASN A 37 -11.17 -0.85 6.01
N GLY A 38 -9.87 -0.72 5.71
CA GLY A 38 -8.84 -1.66 6.16
C GLY A 38 -8.74 -1.80 7.68
N TRP A 39 -9.14 -0.77 8.44
CA TRP A 39 -9.24 -0.84 9.90
C TRP A 39 -10.28 -1.87 10.37
N GLU A 40 -11.47 -1.88 9.77
CA GLU A 40 -12.53 -2.84 10.10
C GLU A 40 -12.06 -4.28 9.81
N LEU A 41 -11.42 -4.49 8.66
CA LEU A 41 -10.87 -5.79 8.28
C LEU A 41 -9.77 -6.25 9.25
N LEU A 42 -8.88 -5.34 9.70
CA LEU A 42 -7.87 -5.65 10.71
C LEU A 42 -8.50 -6.05 12.04
N PHE A 43 -9.49 -5.29 12.53
CA PHE A 43 -10.14 -5.63 13.80
C PHE A 43 -10.93 -6.94 13.70
N SER A 44 -11.66 -7.17 12.60
CA SER A 44 -12.40 -8.42 12.37
C SER A 44 -11.46 -9.64 12.32
N THR A 45 -10.32 -9.53 11.63
CA THR A 45 -9.35 -10.63 11.54
C THR A 45 -8.62 -10.87 12.86
N LEU A 46 -8.32 -9.82 13.63
CA LEU A 46 -7.77 -9.95 14.98
C LEU A 46 -8.75 -10.67 15.91
N VAL A 47 -10.02 -10.23 15.97
CA VAL A 47 -11.04 -10.85 16.82
C VAL A 47 -11.28 -12.31 16.44
N GLN A 48 -11.31 -12.64 15.14
CA GLN A 48 -11.42 -14.03 14.68
C GLN A 48 -10.19 -14.87 15.00
N GLY A 49 -8.99 -14.29 15.01
CA GLY A 49 -7.74 -14.99 15.31
C GLY A 49 -7.48 -15.26 16.79
N PHE A 50 -8.23 -14.62 17.69
CA PHE A 50 -8.13 -14.83 19.15
C PHE A 50 -9.03 -15.98 19.67
N HIS A 51 -9.81 -16.62 18.81
CA HIS A 51 -10.70 -17.74 19.12
C HIS A 51 -10.10 -19.07 18.63
#